data_AF-A0A178WTX7-F1
#
_entry.id   AF-A0A178WTX7-F1
#
_cell.length_a   1.000
_cell.length_b   1.000
_cell.length_c   1.000
_cell.angle_alpha   90.00
_cell.angle_beta   90.00
_cell.angle_gamma   90.00
#
_symmetry.space_group_name_H-M   'P 1'
#
loop_
_entity.id
_entity.type
_entity.pdbx_description
1 polymer ?
#
loop_
_entity_poly.entity_id
_entity_poly.type
_entity_poly.pdbx_seq_one_letter_code
_entity_poly.pdbx_strand_id
1 'polypeptide(L)'
;MIRASVHTLHRHVREHEDHFRFVTRERYAGPGAVSRAIAVEMRMFSSDLALDLARFDPLRTWPTEDLHLLADLIVTAMLGTVAELLDIRPGDTAADERTLVAAEKRLRMILLGAAHWQS
;
A
#
# COMPACT_ATOMS: atom_id res chain seq x y z
N MET A 1 6.40 11.80 -7.06
CA MET A 1 5.80 10.46 -7.24
C MET A 1 4.97 10.06 -6.02
N ILE A 2 5.57 9.90 -4.83
CA ILE A 2 4.87 9.48 -3.58
C ILE A 2 3.53 10.21 -3.37
N ARG A 3 3.54 11.55 -3.34
CA ARG A 3 2.33 12.38 -3.19
C ARG A 3 1.24 12.03 -4.21
N ALA A 4 1.62 11.92 -5.48
CA ALA A 4 0.66 11.61 -6.55
C ALA A 4 0.06 10.22 -6.38
N SER A 5 0.86 9.22 -5.99
CA SER A 5 0.38 7.86 -5.70
C SER A 5 -0.58 7.84 -4.50
N VAL A 6 -0.25 8.55 -3.42
CA VAL A 6 -1.10 8.65 -2.21
C VAL A 6 -2.44 9.34 -2.52
N HIS A 7 -2.44 10.46 -3.25
CA HIS A 7 -3.68 11.13 -3.64
C HIS A 7 -4.49 10.31 -4.66
N THR A 8 -3.82 9.54 -5.54
CA THR A 8 -4.53 8.64 -6.46
C THR A 8 -5.24 7.54 -5.69
N LEU A 9 -4.58 6.94 -4.68
CA LEU A 9 -5.22 5.99 -3.77
C LEU A 9 -6.39 6.64 -3.05
N HIS A 10 -6.20 7.82 -2.47
CA HIS A 10 -7.26 8.54 -1.74
C HIS A 10 -8.52 8.73 -2.58
N ARG A 11 -8.37 9.29 -3.79
CA ARG A 11 -9.48 9.47 -4.72
C ARG A 11 -10.17 8.14 -5.00
N HIS A 12 -9.39 7.10 -5.30
CA HIS A 12 -9.95 5.80 -5.65
C HIS A 12 -10.69 5.14 -4.48
N VAL A 13 -10.19 5.29 -3.25
CA VAL A 13 -10.86 4.83 -2.02
C VAL A 13 -12.19 5.57 -1.83
N ARG A 14 -12.19 6.91 -1.95
CA ARG A 14 -13.41 7.73 -1.80
C ARG A 14 -14.46 7.43 -2.88
N GLU A 15 -14.05 7.08 -4.09
CA GLU A 15 -14.96 6.68 -5.17
C GLU A 15 -15.54 5.26 -4.99
N HIS A 16 -14.89 4.38 -4.21
CA HIS A 16 -15.23 2.96 -4.11
C HIS A 16 -15.21 2.43 -2.66
N GLU A 17 -15.68 3.23 -1.70
CA GLU A 17 -15.55 2.93 -0.27
C GLU A 17 -16.10 1.54 0.12
N ASP A 18 -17.23 1.13 -0.45
CA ASP A 18 -17.85 -0.17 -0.15
C ASP A 18 -16.97 -1.35 -0.56
N HIS A 19 -16.30 -1.27 -1.72
CA HIS A 19 -15.38 -2.31 -2.18
C HIS A 19 -14.16 -2.40 -1.26
N PHE A 20 -13.57 -1.26 -0.88
CA PHE A 20 -12.43 -1.23 0.03
C PHE A 20 -12.82 -1.68 1.45
N ARG A 21 -14.03 -1.36 1.91
CA ARG A 21 -14.57 -1.82 3.19
C ARG A 21 -14.79 -3.33 3.21
N PHE A 22 -15.26 -3.91 2.11
CA PHE A 22 -15.34 -5.36 1.94
C PHE A 22 -13.95 -6.00 2.04
N VAL A 23 -12.98 -5.53 1.23
CA VAL A 23 -11.62 -6.10 1.21
C VAL A 23 -10.93 -6.01 2.58
N THR A 24 -11.02 -4.84 3.23
CA THR A 24 -10.39 -4.62 4.54
C THR A 24 -11.03 -5.47 5.64
N ARG A 25 -12.36 -5.64 5.65
CA ARG A 25 -13.05 -6.50 6.63
C ARG A 25 -12.76 -7.98 6.41
N GLU A 26 -12.95 -8.47 5.19
CA GLU A 26 -12.84 -9.91 4.88
C GLU A 26 -11.41 -10.41 5.02
N ARG A 27 -10.40 -9.55 4.81
CA ARG A 27 -8.99 -9.89 5.05
C ARG A 27 -8.73 -10.35 6.48
N TYR A 28 -9.46 -9.83 7.46
CA TYR A 28 -9.28 -10.15 8.89
C TYR A 28 -10.40 -11.03 9.47
N ALA A 29 -11.38 -11.45 8.65
CA ALA A 29 -12.53 -12.25 9.08
C ALA A 29 -12.21 -13.72 9.44
N GLY A 30 -10.93 -14.12 9.36
CA GLY A 30 -10.47 -15.49 9.67
C GLY A 30 -10.30 -16.37 8.42
N PRO A 31 -9.97 -17.66 8.58
CA PRO A 31 -9.68 -18.56 7.47
C PRO A 31 -10.96 -18.94 6.70
N GLY A 32 -11.15 -18.32 5.52
CA GLY A 32 -12.29 -18.53 4.63
C GLY A 32 -11.86 -18.47 3.17
N ALA A 33 -12.75 -18.87 2.25
CA ALA A 33 -12.43 -18.83 0.83
C ALA A 33 -12.14 -17.40 0.34
N VAL A 34 -12.91 -16.42 0.81
CA VAL A 34 -12.76 -15.00 0.46
C VAL A 34 -11.45 -14.42 1.01
N SER A 35 -11.16 -14.62 2.30
CA SER A 35 -9.91 -14.11 2.90
C SER A 35 -8.66 -14.72 2.26
N ARG A 36 -8.71 -16.01 1.88
CA ARG A 36 -7.65 -16.66 1.09
C ARG A 36 -7.50 -16.04 -0.30
N ALA A 37 -8.60 -15.82 -1.02
CA ALA A 37 -8.58 -15.19 -2.33
C ALA A 37 -7.98 -13.78 -2.26
N ILE A 38 -8.42 -12.96 -1.31
CA ILE A 38 -7.84 -11.64 -1.05
C ILE A 38 -6.34 -11.74 -0.76
N ALA A 39 -5.92 -12.69 0.08
CA ALA A 39 -4.50 -12.87 0.38
C ALA A 39 -3.67 -13.27 -0.85
N VAL A 40 -4.23 -14.07 -1.76
CA VAL A 40 -3.59 -14.41 -3.05
C VAL A 40 -3.44 -13.17 -3.92
N GLU A 41 -4.53 -12.44 -4.14
CA GLU A 41 -4.51 -11.21 -4.96
C GLU A 41 -3.54 -10.17 -4.42
N MET A 42 -3.46 -10.02 -3.10
CA MET A 42 -2.51 -9.08 -2.47
C MET A 42 -1.04 -9.49 -2.68
N ARG A 43 -0.74 -10.80 -2.71
CA ARG A 43 0.60 -11.28 -3.05
C ARG A 43 0.93 -11.06 -4.52
N MET A 44 -0.04 -11.25 -5.41
CA MET A 44 0.12 -10.94 -6.83
C MET A 44 0.38 -9.46 -7.04
N PHE A 45 -0.40 -8.59 -6.38
CA PHE A 45 -0.21 -7.14 -6.44
C PHE A 45 1.19 -6.70 -5.96
N SER A 46 1.69 -7.30 -4.88
CA SER A 46 3.06 -7.04 -4.43
C SER A 46 4.11 -7.57 -5.42
N SER A 47 3.87 -8.73 -6.03
CA SER A 47 4.76 -9.30 -7.04
C SER A 47 4.85 -8.43 -8.29
N ASP A 48 3.72 -7.89 -8.75
CA ASP A 48 3.69 -6.95 -9.87
C ASP A 48 4.43 -5.66 -9.53
N LEU A 49 4.26 -5.14 -8.31
CA LEU A 49 5.02 -3.98 -7.86
C LEU A 49 6.53 -4.28 -7.81
N ALA A 50 6.95 -5.47 -7.37
CA ALA A 50 8.37 -5.85 -7.38
C ALA A 50 8.94 -5.86 -8.81
N LEU A 51 8.16 -6.32 -9.79
CA LEU A 51 8.54 -6.27 -11.21
C LEU A 51 8.68 -4.82 -11.72
N ASP A 52 7.79 -3.93 -11.29
CA ASP A 52 7.88 -2.51 -11.64
C ASP A 52 9.10 -1.84 -10.96
N LEU A 53 9.38 -2.18 -9.70
CA LEU A 53 10.55 -1.68 -8.97
C LEU A 53 11.86 -2.11 -9.62
N ALA A 54 11.95 -3.34 -10.15
CA ALA A 54 13.14 -3.83 -10.86
C ALA A 54 13.52 -2.99 -12.10
N ARG A 55 12.57 -2.21 -12.64
CA ARG A 55 12.79 -1.32 -13.79
C ARG A 55 13.37 0.03 -13.39
N PHE A 56 13.36 0.38 -12.10
CA PHE A 56 13.97 1.62 -11.60
C PHE A 56 15.49 1.47 -11.50
N ASP A 57 16.22 2.40 -12.14
CA ASP A 57 17.69 2.36 -12.18
C ASP A 57 18.36 2.15 -10.81
N PRO A 58 17.96 2.83 -9.71
CA PRO A 58 18.56 2.62 -8.40
C PRO A 58 18.36 1.23 -7.81
N LEU A 59 17.34 0.49 -8.28
CA LEU A 59 16.93 -0.81 -7.76
C LEU A 59 17.26 -1.97 -8.72
N ARG A 60 17.76 -1.67 -9.92
CA ARG A 60 18.00 -2.65 -10.98
C ARG A 60 18.96 -3.77 -10.59
N THR A 61 19.90 -3.48 -9.68
CA THR A 61 20.91 -4.44 -9.20
C THR A 61 20.48 -5.17 -7.93
N TRP A 62 19.29 -4.89 -7.41
CA TRP A 62 18.81 -5.52 -6.19
C TRP A 62 18.47 -6.99 -6.43
N PRO A 63 18.74 -7.88 -5.46
CA PRO A 63 18.20 -9.23 -5.47
C PRO A 63 16.68 -9.21 -5.58
N THR A 64 16.11 -10.19 -6.30
CA THR A 64 14.66 -10.35 -6.45
C THR A 64 13.95 -10.44 -5.09
N GLU A 65 14.57 -11.09 -4.10
CA GLU A 65 14.04 -11.18 -2.74
C GLU A 65 13.89 -9.81 -2.06
N ASP A 66 14.90 -8.94 -2.17
CA ASP A 66 14.86 -7.59 -1.62
C ASP A 66 13.82 -6.70 -2.33
N LEU A 67 13.64 -6.89 -3.64
CA LEU A 67 12.59 -6.19 -4.40
C LEU A 67 11.19 -6.59 -3.93
N HIS A 68 10.95 -7.88 -3.67
CA HIS A 68 9.70 -8.35 -3.09
C HIS A 68 9.50 -7.84 -1.66
N LEU A 69 10.54 -7.83 -0.84
CA LEU A 69 10.48 -7.27 0.52
C LEU A 69 10.09 -5.79 0.48
N LEU A 70 10.71 -4.99 -0.39
CA LEU A 70 10.39 -3.59 -0.56
C LEU A 70 8.95 -3.38 -1.06
N ALA A 71 8.51 -4.18 -2.04
CA ALA A 71 7.14 -4.14 -2.55
C ALA A 71 6.13 -4.46 -1.44
N ASP A 72 6.37 -5.51 -0.66
CA ASP A 72 5.51 -5.91 0.46
C ASP A 72 5.38 -4.81 1.51
N LEU A 73 6.49 -4.11 1.84
CA LEU A 73 6.48 -2.97 2.76
C LEU A 73 5.62 -1.82 2.23
N ILE A 74 5.76 -1.48 0.95
CA ILE A 74 4.98 -0.41 0.30
C ILE A 74 3.49 -0.76 0.29
N VAL A 75 3.14 -1.96 -0.17
CA VAL A 75 1.75 -2.44 -0.26
C VAL A 75 1.11 -2.46 1.12
N THR A 76 1.81 -2.98 2.13
CA THR A 76 1.31 -3.04 3.51
C THR A 76 1.05 -1.65 4.07
N ALA A 77 1.95 -0.69 3.84
CA ALA A 77 1.77 0.70 4.28
C ALA A 77 0.57 1.36 3.59
N MET A 78 0.36 1.09 2.30
CA MET A 78 -0.78 1.61 1.54
C MET A 78 -2.11 1.00 2.01
N LEU A 79 -2.16 -0.30 2.28
CA LEU A 79 -3.35 -0.94 2.85
C LEU A 79 -3.71 -0.40 4.23
N GLY A 80 -2.71 -0.17 5.09
CA GLY A 80 -2.94 0.50 6.37
C GLY A 80 -3.56 1.89 6.18
N THR A 81 -3.06 2.64 5.19
CA THR A 81 -3.62 3.95 4.83
C THR A 81 -5.07 3.84 4.34
N VAL A 82 -5.41 2.82 3.53
CA VAL A 82 -6.81 2.57 3.11
C VAL A 82 -7.70 2.35 4.32
N ALA A 83 -7.29 1.50 5.26
CA ALA A 83 -8.07 1.23 6.46
C ALA A 83 -8.28 2.52 7.29
N GLU A 84 -7.22 3.31 7.50
CA GLU A 84 -7.31 4.61 8.18
C GLU A 84 -8.28 5.57 7.47
N LEU A 85 -8.28 5.63 6.13
CA LEU A 85 -9.20 6.48 5.37
C LEU A 85 -10.67 6.06 5.49
N LEU A 86 -10.94 4.76 5.57
CA LEU A 86 -12.30 4.21 5.70
C LEU A 86 -12.94 4.42 7.08
N ASP A 87 -12.11 4.68 8.10
CA ASP A 87 -12.53 4.99 9.46
C ASP A 87 -12.80 6.49 9.66
N ILE A 88 -12.37 7.35 8.71
CA ILE A 88 -12.63 8.79 8.74
C ILE A 88 -14.09 9.05 8.36
N ARG A 89 -14.71 9.98 9.08
CA ARG A 89 -16.08 10.43 8.82
C ARG A 89 -16.15 11.13 7.46
N PRO A 90 -17.15 10.82 6.61
CA PRO A 90 -17.35 11.53 5.35
C PRO A 90 -17.41 13.05 5.57
N GLY A 91 -16.63 13.81 4.81
CA GLY A 91 -16.55 15.27 4.90
C GLY A 91 -15.49 15.83 5.87
N ASP A 92 -14.81 15.00 6.66
CA ASP A 92 -13.67 15.43 7.49
C ASP A 92 -12.38 15.51 6.65
N THR A 93 -12.30 16.56 5.82
CA THR A 93 -11.15 16.79 4.93
C THR A 93 -9.84 17.01 5.69
N ALA A 94 -9.90 17.52 6.92
CA ALA A 94 -8.73 17.73 7.76
C ALA A 94 -8.18 16.41 8.32
N ALA A 95 -9.02 15.43 8.63
CA ALA A 95 -8.59 14.08 8.94
C ALA A 95 -7.99 13.38 7.72
N ASP A 96 -8.61 13.53 6.55
CA ASP A 96 -8.07 12.97 5.29
C ASP A 96 -6.65 13.47 5.04
N GLU A 97 -6.46 14.79 5.03
CA GLU A 97 -5.14 15.39 4.77
C GLU A 97 -4.08 14.91 5.77
N ARG A 98 -4.43 14.77 7.06
CA ARG A 98 -3.51 14.22 8.07
C ARG A 98 -3.09 12.79 7.75
N THR A 99 -4.03 11.95 7.32
CA THR A 99 -3.76 10.57 6.91
C THR A 99 -2.92 10.50 5.64
N LEU A 100 -3.16 11.37 4.65
CA LEU A 100 -2.35 11.43 3.44
C LEU A 100 -0.91 11.89 3.75
N VAL A 101 -0.74 12.92 4.59
CA VAL A 101 0.58 13.35 5.06
C VAL A 101 1.31 12.24 5.81
N ALA A 102 0.60 11.48 6.65
CA ALA A 102 1.17 10.33 7.35
C ALA A 102 1.60 9.23 6.37
N ALA A 103 0.78 8.90 5.38
CA ALA A 103 1.09 7.94 4.33
C ALA A 103 2.31 8.37 3.49
N GLU A 104 2.38 9.64 3.07
CA GLU A 104 3.55 10.18 2.38
C GLU A 104 4.83 10.03 3.21
N LYS A 105 4.76 10.31 4.53
CA LYS A 105 5.90 10.15 5.43
C LYS A 105 6.31 8.70 5.59
N ARG A 106 5.35 7.77 5.76
CA ARG A 106 5.62 6.31 5.85
C ARG A 106 6.31 5.80 4.60
N LEU A 107 5.79 6.10 3.42
CA LEU A 107 6.41 5.73 2.14
C LEU A 107 7.79 6.36 1.97
N ARG A 108 7.97 7.63 2.36
CA ARG A 108 9.28 8.28 2.33
C ARG A 108 10.28 7.59 3.26
N MET A 109 9.86 7.20 4.47
CA MET A 109 10.71 6.44 5.40
C MET A 109 11.12 5.09 4.82
N ILE A 110 10.18 4.34 4.21
CA ILE A 110 10.46 3.07 3.55
C ILE A 110 11.51 3.26 2.45
N LEU A 111 11.33 4.25 1.56
CA LEU A 111 12.26 4.49 0.46
C LEU A 111 13.63 5.01 0.92
N LEU A 112 13.68 5.84 1.97
CA LEU A 112 14.94 6.28 2.57
C LEU A 112 15.70 5.12 3.24
N GLY A 113 14.97 4.22 3.91
CA GLY A 113 15.54 2.99 4.46
C GLY A 113 16.06 2.07 3.37
N ALA A 114 15.27 1.88 2.31
CA ALA A 114 15.67 1.11 1.14
C ALA A 114 16.97 1.63 0.52
N ALA A 115 17.14 2.95 0.39
CA ALA A 115 18.36 3.55 -0.16
C ALA A 115 19.65 3.21 0.62
N HIS A 116 19.54 2.78 1.88
CA HIS A 116 20.67 2.38 2.72
C HIS A 116 20.64 0.89 3.08
N TRP A 117 19.76 0.11 2.45
CA TRP A 117 19.63 -1.32 2.68
C TRP A 117 20.88 -2.06 2.18
N GLN A 118 21.35 -3.00 3.01
CA GLN A 118 22.44 -3.91 2.70
C GLN A 118 21.96 -5.30 3.15
N SER A 119 21.65 -6.16 2.18
CA SER A 119 21.30 -7.57 2.44
C SER A 119 22.53 -8.43 2.64
#